data_AF-A0A2M8N9Q1-F1
#
_entry.id   AF-A0A2M8N9Q1-F1
#
_cell.length_a   1.000
_cell.length_b   1.000
_cell.length_c   1.000
_cell.angle_alpha   90.00
_cell.angle_beta   90.00
_cell.angle_gamma   90.00
#
_symmetry.space_group_name_H-M   'P 1'
#
loop_
_entity.id
_entity.type
_entity.pdbx_description
1 polymer ?
#
loop_
_entity_poly.entity_id
_entity_poly.type
_entity_poly.pdbx_seq_one_letter_code
_entity_poly.pdbx_strand_id
1 'polypeptide(L)'
;MSDIHGILFNMQIIYSIFLGVWAAVSAAQGKSISGNFWGAVATYTILIAGTLLMGVVLALSGLRPKDGRLTLYFLYMLFLLVIMPGLFSMLRGRDDRAAGVAFAILAFFNASVGISMADRGLVGPWIDF
;
A
#
# COMPACT_ATOMS: atom_id res chain seq x y z
N MET A 1 -10.72 -15.84 7.99
CA MET A 1 -10.52 -14.38 8.03
C MET A 1 -9.03 -14.00 7.96
N SER A 2 -8.15 -14.66 8.73
CA SER A 2 -6.69 -14.46 8.64
C SER A 2 -6.14 -14.69 7.22
N ASP A 3 -6.57 -15.75 6.52
CA ASP A 3 -6.08 -16.02 5.15
C ASP A 3 -6.48 -14.94 4.14
N ILE A 4 -7.71 -14.45 4.24
CA ILE A 4 -8.22 -13.37 3.38
C ILE A 4 -7.40 -12.09 3.60
N HIS A 5 -7.11 -11.74 4.86
CA HIS A 5 -6.25 -10.61 5.19
C HIS A 5 -4.85 -10.76 4.58
N GLY A 6 -4.23 -11.93 4.70
CA GLY A 6 -2.93 -12.22 4.09
C GLY A 6 -2.94 -12.12 2.56
N ILE A 7 -3.99 -12.63 1.89
CA ILE A 7 -4.16 -12.51 0.44
C ILE A 7 -4.24 -11.04 0.03
N LEU A 8 -5.10 -10.24 0.68
CA LEU A 8 -5.24 -8.81 0.38
C LEU A 8 -3.93 -8.04 0.60
N PHE A 9 -3.19 -8.38 1.65
CA PHE A 9 -1.88 -7.78 1.91
C PHE A 9 -0.86 -8.13 0.82
N ASN A 10 -0.82 -9.37 0.34
CA ASN A 10 0.05 -9.74 -0.78
C ASN A 10 -0.37 -9.04 -2.07
N MET A 11 -1.67 -8.90 -2.31
CA MET A 11 -2.19 -8.15 -3.45
C MET A 11 -1.72 -6.70 -3.42
N GLN A 12 -1.71 -6.03 -2.28
CA GLN A 12 -1.26 -4.63 -2.23
C GLN A 12 0.23 -4.48 -2.57
N ILE A 13 1.10 -5.41 -2.14
CA ILE A 13 2.53 -5.39 -2.53
C ILE A 13 2.65 -5.45 -4.05
N ILE A 14 2.02 -6.46 -4.65
CA ILE A 14 2.09 -6.71 -6.09
C ILE A 14 1.50 -5.52 -6.87
N TYR A 15 0.36 -4.99 -6.42
CA TYR A 15 -0.27 -3.83 -7.01
C TYR A 15 0.66 -2.61 -6.98
N SER A 16 1.31 -2.36 -5.84
CA SER A 16 2.25 -1.25 -5.67
C SER A 16 3.45 -1.37 -6.61
N ILE A 17 3.96 -2.59 -6.84
CA ILE A 17 5.03 -2.83 -7.83
C ILE A 17 4.56 -2.45 -9.24
N PHE A 18 3.40 -2.95 -9.68
CA PHE A 18 2.87 -2.64 -11.01
C PHE A 18 2.59 -1.15 -11.19
N LEU A 19 2.07 -0.49 -10.15
CA LEU A 19 1.82 0.95 -10.15
C LEU A 19 3.14 1.73 -10.28
N GLY A 20 4.19 1.31 -9.57
CA GLY A 20 5.53 1.89 -9.68
C GLY A 20 6.15 1.74 -11.06
N VAL A 21 6.02 0.55 -11.66
CA VAL A 21 6.49 0.28 -13.04
C VAL A 21 5.74 1.17 -14.04
N TRP A 22 4.42 1.28 -13.94
CA TRP A 22 3.63 2.15 -14.82
C TRP A 22 4.07 3.62 -14.71
N ALA A 23 4.19 4.14 -13.48
CA ALA A 23 4.64 5.51 -13.25
C ALA A 23 6.05 5.76 -13.83
N ALA A 24 6.98 4.82 -13.61
CA ALA A 24 8.35 4.89 -14.10
C ALA A 24 8.42 4.89 -15.64
N VAL A 25 7.68 3.99 -16.30
CA VAL A 25 7.62 3.91 -17.76
C VAL A 25 7.02 5.18 -18.35
N SER A 26 5.96 5.72 -17.76
CA SER A 26 5.33 6.98 -18.20
C SER A 26 6.33 8.14 -18.12
N ALA A 27 7.03 8.25 -16.99
CA ALA A 27 8.05 9.28 -16.78
C ALA A 27 9.27 9.12 -17.72
N ALA A 28 9.70 7.89 -18.00
CA ALA A 28 10.79 7.61 -18.93
C ALA A 28 10.42 7.99 -20.37
N GLN A 29 9.15 7.82 -20.74
CA GLN A 29 8.61 8.22 -22.05
C GLN A 29 8.29 9.72 -22.15
N GLY A 30 8.45 10.49 -21.07
CA GLY A 30 8.07 11.90 -21.01
C GLY A 30 6.56 12.14 -21.15
N LYS A 31 5.74 11.11 -20.91
CA LYS A 31 4.29 11.20 -20.97
C LYS A 31 3.73 11.76 -19.67
N SER A 32 2.60 12.45 -19.77
CA SER A 32 1.86 12.84 -18.59
C SER A 32 1.18 11.64 -17.92
N ILE A 33 0.90 11.77 -16.63
CA ILE A 33 0.13 10.78 -15.87
C ILE A 33 -1.31 10.74 -16.40
N SER A 34 -1.71 9.58 -16.92
CA SER A 34 -3.04 9.39 -17.49
C SER A 34 -4.17 9.31 -16.44
N GLY A 35 -5.41 9.59 -16.86
CA GLY A 35 -6.61 9.35 -16.04
C GLY A 35 -6.72 7.92 -15.50
N ASN A 36 -6.34 6.92 -16.30
CA ASN A 36 -6.35 5.51 -15.88
C ASN A 36 -5.37 5.25 -14.72
N PHE A 37 -4.24 5.95 -14.70
CA PHE A 37 -3.30 5.85 -13.59
C PHE A 37 -3.91 6.40 -12.29
N TRP A 38 -4.68 7.49 -12.36
CA TRP A 38 -5.39 8.00 -11.18
C TRP A 38 -6.43 7.01 -10.65
N GLY A 39 -7.16 6.34 -11.56
CA GLY A 39 -8.05 5.23 -11.19
C GLY A 39 -7.29 4.08 -10.50
N ALA A 40 -6.09 3.75 -10.98
CA ALA A 40 -5.25 2.74 -10.37
C ALA A 40 -4.75 3.14 -8.97
N VAL A 41 -4.33 4.40 -8.77
CA VAL A 41 -3.96 4.94 -7.45
C VAL A 41 -5.14 4.87 -6.47
N ALA A 42 -6.34 5.25 -6.92
CA ALA A 42 -7.54 5.17 -6.09
C ALA A 42 -7.87 3.71 -5.72
N THR A 43 -7.80 2.80 -6.68
CA THR A 43 -8.01 1.36 -6.46
C THR A 43 -7.00 0.78 -5.46
N TYR A 44 -5.72 1.12 -5.60
CA TYR A 44 -4.67 0.75 -4.65
C TYR A 44 -4.97 1.24 -3.24
N THR A 45 -5.38 2.50 -3.11
CA THR A 45 -5.74 3.11 -1.81
C THR A 45 -6.91 2.37 -1.16
N ILE A 46 -7.95 2.04 -1.94
CA ILE A 46 -9.11 1.27 -1.47
C ILE A 46 -8.69 -0.13 -1.03
N LEU A 47 -7.81 -0.80 -1.77
CA LEU A 47 -7.28 -2.11 -1.41
C LEU A 47 -6.55 -2.09 -0.05
N ILE A 48 -5.70 -1.09 0.19
CA ILE A 48 -5.03 -0.92 1.49
C ILE A 48 -6.05 -0.63 2.59
N ALA A 49 -7.01 0.27 2.34
CA ALA A 49 -8.07 0.59 3.30
C ALA A 49 -8.88 -0.66 3.69
N GLY A 50 -9.25 -1.49 2.72
CA GLY A 50 -9.92 -2.77 2.95
C GLY A 50 -9.06 -3.75 3.75
N THR A 51 -7.76 -3.83 3.45
CA THR A 51 -6.81 -4.67 4.20
C THR A 51 -6.66 -4.20 5.65
N LEU A 52 -6.57 -2.89 5.87
CA LEU A 52 -6.52 -2.27 7.19
C LEU A 52 -7.80 -2.54 7.97
N LEU A 53 -8.97 -2.37 7.33
CA LEU A 53 -10.26 -2.67 7.93
C LEU A 53 -10.33 -4.14 8.38
N MET A 54 -9.86 -5.07 7.55
CA MET A 54 -9.76 -6.48 7.95
C MET A 54 -8.84 -6.67 9.15
N GLY A 55 -7.69 -5.97 9.22
CA GLY A 55 -6.81 -5.99 10.39
C GLY A 55 -7.47 -5.46 11.67
N VAL A 56 -8.29 -4.40 11.55
CA VAL A 56 -9.11 -3.89 12.67
C VAL A 56 -10.12 -4.94 13.13
N VAL A 57 -10.83 -5.58 12.20
CA VAL A 57 -11.80 -6.64 12.53
C VAL A 57 -11.11 -7.81 13.24
N LEU A 58 -9.94 -8.25 12.78
CA LEU A 58 -9.16 -9.31 13.43
C LEU A 58 -8.76 -8.90 14.86
N ALA A 59 -8.23 -7.68 15.03
CA ALA A 59 -7.85 -7.16 16.35
C ALA A 59 -9.03 -7.09 17.33
N LEU A 60 -10.19 -6.60 16.88
CA LEU A 60 -11.40 -6.53 17.69
C LEU A 60 -11.99 -7.92 18.01
N SER A 61 -11.65 -8.93 17.20
CA SER A 61 -12.05 -10.32 17.42
C SER A 61 -11.15 -11.07 18.41
N GLY A 62 -10.18 -10.39 19.04
CA GLY A 62 -9.26 -11.02 19.98
C GLY A 62 -8.04 -11.67 19.33
N LEU A 63 -7.72 -11.29 18.08
CA LEU A 63 -6.54 -11.81 17.38
C LEU A 63 -5.42 -10.76 17.32
N ARG A 64 -4.18 -11.24 17.25
CA ARG A 64 -2.99 -10.40 17.03
C ARG A 64 -2.01 -11.05 16.06
N PRO A 65 -1.14 -10.29 15.38
CA PRO A 65 -0.01 -10.88 14.67
C PRO A 65 0.83 -11.73 15.64
N LYS A 66 1.27 -12.91 15.19
CA LYS A 66 2.06 -13.86 16.01
C LYS A 66 3.27 -13.23 16.69
N ASP A 67 3.89 -12.26 16.03
CA ASP A 67 5.05 -11.52 16.54
C ASP A 67 4.71 -10.53 17.68
N GLY A 68 3.41 -10.28 17.94
CA GLY A 68 2.92 -9.56 19.11
C GLY A 68 2.92 -8.02 18.99
N ARG A 69 3.49 -7.45 17.93
CA ARG A 69 3.63 -5.99 17.75
C ARG A 69 2.44 -5.36 17.01
N LEU A 70 1.24 -5.49 17.58
CA LEU A 70 -0.02 -5.01 16.97
C LEU A 70 -0.01 -3.50 16.64
N THR A 71 0.54 -2.67 17.53
CA THR A 71 0.65 -1.23 17.30
C THR A 71 1.52 -0.90 16.08
N LEU A 72 2.64 -1.59 15.91
CA LEU A 72 3.51 -1.37 14.74
C LEU A 72 2.82 -1.77 13.45
N TYR A 73 2.06 -2.87 13.46
CA TYR A 73 1.25 -3.26 12.31
C TYR A 73 0.32 -2.10 11.86
N PHE A 74 -0.44 -1.51 12.78
CA PHE A 74 -1.37 -0.44 12.45
C PHE A 74 -0.68 0.86 11.99
N LEU A 75 0.45 1.22 12.61
CA LEU A 75 1.23 2.38 12.18
C LEU A 75 1.73 2.23 10.74
N TYR A 76 2.22 1.05 10.40
CA TYR A 76 2.67 0.75 9.04
C TYR A 76 1.52 0.72 8.03
N MET A 77 0.37 0.14 8.39
CA MET A 77 -0.81 0.14 7.51
C MET A 77 -1.35 1.54 7.24
N LEU A 78 -1.42 2.39 8.26
CA LEU A 78 -1.81 3.80 8.09
C LEU A 78 -0.81 4.53 7.19
N PHE A 79 0.48 4.29 7.40
CA PHE A 79 1.53 4.85 6.54
C PHE A 79 1.33 4.45 5.06
N LEU A 80 1.16 3.16 4.77
CA LEU A 80 0.93 2.65 3.42
C LEU A 80 -0.32 3.30 2.77
N LEU A 81 -1.38 3.50 3.56
CA LEU A 81 -2.65 4.06 3.11
C LEU A 81 -2.52 5.53 2.68
N VAL A 82 -1.80 6.35 3.44
CA VAL A 82 -1.83 7.81 3.26
C VAL A 82 -0.80 8.33 2.26
N ILE A 83 0.25 7.58 1.95
CA ILE A 83 1.38 8.12 1.19
C ILE A 83 0.99 8.53 -0.25
N MET A 84 0.17 7.72 -0.94
CA MET A 84 -0.19 7.97 -2.33
C MET A 84 -1.24 9.08 -2.48
N PRO A 85 -2.35 9.09 -1.70
CA PRO A 85 -3.26 10.24 -1.66
C PRO A 85 -2.57 11.52 -1.17
N GLY A 86 -1.63 11.39 -0.23
CA GLY A 86 -0.80 12.49 0.26
C GLY A 86 0.03 13.11 -0.86
N LEU A 87 0.75 12.30 -1.63
CA LEU A 87 1.53 12.78 -2.77
C LEU A 87 0.62 13.46 -3.82
N PHE A 88 -0.52 12.86 -4.16
CA PHE A 88 -1.49 13.46 -5.07
C PHE A 88 -1.92 14.86 -4.62
N SER A 89 -2.24 14.99 -3.33
CA SER A 89 -2.66 16.26 -2.72
C SER A 89 -1.54 17.30 -2.75
N MET A 90 -0.29 16.90 -2.44
CA MET A 90 0.88 17.78 -2.47
C MET A 90 1.19 18.28 -3.88
N LEU A 91 1.03 17.41 -4.88
CA LEU A 91 1.26 17.73 -6.28
C LEU A 91 0.08 18.50 -6.91
N ARG A 92 -1.06 18.61 -6.23
CA ARG A 92 -2.27 19.29 -6.72
C ARG A 92 -2.70 18.81 -8.10
N GLY A 93 -2.58 17.50 -8.33
CA GLY A 93 -2.92 16.87 -9.62
C GLY A 93 -1.94 17.14 -10.76
N ARG A 94 -0.74 17.69 -10.49
CA ARG A 94 0.35 17.74 -11.49
C ARG A 94 0.61 16.34 -12.04
N ASP A 95 0.78 16.29 -13.35
CA ASP A 95 0.90 15.06 -14.13
C ASP A 95 2.17 15.02 -14.98
N ASP A 96 3.12 15.93 -14.74
CA ASP A 96 4.38 16.01 -15.47
C ASP A 96 5.34 14.84 -15.16
N ARG A 97 6.48 14.81 -15.87
CA ARG A 97 7.53 13.79 -15.67
C ARG A 97 8.00 13.71 -14.21
N ALA A 98 8.12 14.84 -13.53
CA ALA A 98 8.57 14.88 -12.14
C ALA A 98 7.54 14.24 -11.21
N ALA A 99 6.25 14.50 -11.43
CA ALA A 99 5.16 13.80 -10.76
C ALA A 99 5.24 12.28 -11.00
N GLY A 100 5.44 11.85 -12.25
CA GLY A 100 5.60 10.44 -12.59
C GLY A 100 6.75 9.76 -11.85
N VAL A 101 7.91 10.41 -11.74
CA VAL A 101 9.05 9.91 -10.95
C VAL A 101 8.69 9.82 -9.46
N ALA A 102 8.03 10.83 -8.90
CA ALA A 102 7.64 10.82 -7.49
C ALA A 102 6.69 9.66 -7.16
N PHE A 103 5.67 9.43 -8.01
CA PHE A 103 4.76 8.30 -7.85
C PHE A 103 5.47 6.96 -8.00
N ALA A 104 6.42 6.84 -8.93
CA ALA A 104 7.22 5.62 -9.08
C ALA A 104 8.00 5.30 -7.80
N ILE A 105 8.73 6.28 -7.27
CA ILE A 105 9.52 6.14 -6.03
C ILE A 105 8.63 5.71 -4.88
N LEU A 106 7.50 6.39 -4.66
CA LEU A 106 6.63 6.08 -3.51
C LEU A 106 5.91 4.74 -3.68
N ALA A 107 5.53 4.34 -4.90
CA ALA A 107 4.96 3.04 -5.15
C ALA A 107 5.95 1.91 -4.84
N PHE A 108 7.22 2.04 -5.28
CA PHE A 108 8.24 1.06 -4.93
C PHE A 108 8.56 1.08 -3.44
N PHE A 109 8.58 2.27 -2.82
CA PHE A 109 8.77 2.40 -1.37
C PHE A 109 7.66 1.66 -0.60
N ASN A 110 6.39 1.81 -0.99
CA ASN A 110 5.28 1.08 -0.39
C ASN A 110 5.41 -0.44 -0.57
N ALA A 111 5.83 -0.91 -1.74
CA ALA A 111 6.10 -2.33 -1.95
C ALA A 111 7.20 -2.83 -0.99
N SER A 112 8.31 -2.09 -0.86
CA SER A 112 9.40 -2.43 0.06
C SER A 112 8.96 -2.41 1.52
N VAL A 113 8.13 -1.46 1.93
CA VAL A 113 7.52 -1.42 3.27
C VAL A 113 6.64 -2.65 3.50
N GLY A 114 5.81 -3.01 2.52
CA GLY A 114 4.97 -4.21 2.59
C GLY A 114 5.78 -5.50 2.74
N ILE A 115 6.84 -5.66 1.94
CA ILE A 115 7.79 -6.77 2.07
C ILE A 115 8.43 -6.78 3.46
N SER A 116 8.93 -5.63 3.93
CA SER A 116 9.52 -5.51 5.26
C SER A 116 8.54 -5.88 6.39
N MET A 117 7.25 -5.60 6.24
CA MET A 117 6.25 -6.02 7.23
C MET A 117 6.06 -7.54 7.23
N ALA A 118 6.00 -8.15 6.05
CA ALA A 118 5.87 -9.59 5.90
C ALA A 118 7.08 -10.32 6.49
N ASP A 119 8.30 -9.89 6.17
CA ASP A 119 9.55 -10.46 6.69
C ASP A 119 9.65 -10.37 8.22
N ARG A 120 9.05 -9.34 8.81
CA ARG A 120 9.03 -9.12 10.26
C ARG A 120 7.86 -9.81 10.96
N GLY A 121 7.03 -10.58 10.24
CA GLY A 121 5.88 -11.28 10.82
C GLY A 121 4.76 -10.36 11.31
N LEU A 122 4.71 -9.11 10.84
CA LEU A 122 3.70 -8.14 11.28
C LEU A 122 2.32 -8.39 10.65
N VAL A 123 2.24 -9.20 9.60
CA VAL A 123 1.04 -9.36 8.76
C VAL A 123 0.27 -10.63 9.09
N GLY A 124 0.93 -11.62 9.70
CA GLY A 124 0.33 -12.88 10.07
C GLY A 124 1.38 -13.98 10.31
N PRO A 125 0.96 -15.20 10.69
CA PRO A 125 -0.42 -15.57 11.01
C PRO A 125 -0.97 -14.81 12.22
N TRP A 126 -2.28 -14.60 12.25
CA TRP A 126 -2.99 -14.01 13.38
C TRP A 126 -3.38 -15.11 14.37
N ILE A 127 -3.10 -14.89 15.66
CA ILE A 127 -3.31 -15.85 16.75
C ILE A 127 -4.13 -15.21 17.86
N ASP A 128 -4.79 -16.02 18.67
CA ASP A 128 -5.52 -15.57 19.86
C ASP A 128 -4.57 -14.90 20.87
N PHE A 129 -5.13 -14.00 21.68
CA PHE A 129 -4.38 -13.29 22.73
C PHE A 129 -3.76 -14.22 23.78
#